data_AF-A0A2V8NIQ1-F1
#
_entry.id   AF-A0A2V8NIQ1-F1
#
_cell.length_a   1.000
_cell.length_b   1.000
_cell.length_c   1.000
_cell.angle_alpha   90.00
_cell.angle_beta   90.00
_cell.angle_gamma   90.00
#
_symmetry.space_group_name_H-M   'P 1'
#
loop_
_entity.id
_entity.type
_entity.pdbx_description
1 polymer ?
#
loop_
_entity_poly.entity_id
_entity_poly.type
_entity_poly.pdbx_seq_one_letter_code
_entity_poly.pdbx_strand_id
1 'polypeptide(L)'
;MKAFPKFLKLTKAESVSEKSDGAQVEFKPFSLDELIERARKEKYTAPESASPGGKEKMSDSLAQLRWSRQELHSLKPRVEAMDLSNVTYRHPAFGPLNFYQWLAFIGVHEERHLRQIESALSS
;
A
#
# COMPACT_ATOMS: atom_id res chain seq x y z
N MET A 1 22.38 16.96 -7.80
CA MET A 1 21.50 15.81 -7.61
C MET A 1 21.26 15.64 -6.12
N LYS A 2 20.06 15.99 -5.61
CA LYS A 2 19.76 15.76 -4.19
C LYS A 2 19.44 14.28 -4.01
N ALA A 3 20.20 13.61 -3.15
CA ALA A 3 19.91 12.25 -2.72
C ALA A 3 18.48 12.23 -2.15
N PHE A 4 17.60 11.45 -2.76
CA PHE A 4 16.26 11.23 -2.23
C PHE A 4 16.40 10.49 -0.90
N PRO A 5 15.73 10.96 0.16
CA PRO A 5 15.86 10.34 1.46
C PRO A 5 15.30 8.92 1.38
N LYS A 6 15.98 8.01 2.07
CA LYS A 6 15.70 6.57 2.18
C LYS A 6 14.38 6.31 2.91
N PHE A 7 13.26 6.81 2.38
CA PHE A 7 11.90 6.66 2.89
C PHE A 7 11.07 5.74 1.97
N LEU A 8 11.63 4.58 1.68
CA LEU A 8 10.93 3.33 1.93
C LEU A 8 12.04 2.39 2.31
N LYS A 9 12.38 2.37 3.60
CA LYS A 9 13.13 1.26 4.10
C LYS A 9 12.28 0.02 3.79
N LEU A 10 12.72 -0.81 2.83
CA LEU A 10 12.46 -2.25 2.83
C LEU A 10 12.62 -2.82 4.25
N THR A 11 13.39 -2.14 5.10
CA THR A 11 13.50 -2.45 6.52
C THR A 11 12.22 -2.41 7.34
N LYS A 12 11.06 -1.90 6.92
CA LYS A 12 9.86 -2.15 7.76
C LYS A 12 9.39 -3.61 7.64
N ALA A 13 9.56 -4.21 6.47
CA ALA A 13 9.38 -5.65 6.28
C ALA A 13 10.59 -6.44 6.84
N GLU A 14 11.82 -5.93 6.75
CA GLU A 14 13.00 -6.63 7.31
C GLU A 14 13.13 -6.47 8.84
N SER A 15 12.63 -5.39 9.45
CA SER A 15 12.66 -5.16 10.91
C SER A 15 11.38 -5.61 11.61
N VAL A 16 10.31 -5.87 10.86
CA VAL A 16 9.05 -6.43 11.36
C VAL A 16 8.74 -7.66 10.50
N SER A 17 9.71 -8.56 10.40
CA SER A 17 9.37 -9.97 10.35
C SER A 17 8.92 -10.33 11.76
N GLU A 18 7.66 -10.01 12.12
CA GLU A 18 7.00 -10.91 13.06
C GLU A 18 7.13 -12.28 12.43
N LYS A 19 7.83 -13.20 13.11
CA LYS A 19 7.84 -14.59 12.70
C LYS A 19 6.38 -14.94 12.52
N SER A 20 5.98 -15.33 11.31
CA SER A 20 4.71 -16.05 11.15
C SER A 20 4.79 -17.18 12.16
N ASP A 21 3.86 -17.27 13.11
CA ASP A 21 3.86 -18.26 14.21
C ASP A 21 3.71 -19.71 13.73
N GLY A 22 4.09 -20.03 12.48
CA GLY A 22 3.78 -21.29 11.82
C GLY A 22 2.28 -21.53 11.70
N ALA A 23 1.44 -20.57 12.09
CA ALA A 23 0.00 -20.63 11.97
C ALA A 23 -0.31 -20.68 10.48
N GLN A 24 -0.79 -21.84 10.04
CA GLN A 24 -1.47 -22.01 8.77
C GLN A 24 -2.61 -20.99 8.76
N VAL A 25 -2.40 -19.86 8.08
CA VAL A 25 -3.46 -18.87 7.92
C VAL A 25 -4.44 -19.50 6.94
N GLU A 26 -5.59 -19.92 7.45
CA GLU A 26 -6.68 -20.43 6.62
C GLU A 26 -6.97 -19.42 5.51
N PHE A 27 -6.76 -19.84 4.25
CA PHE A 27 -7.03 -19.01 3.10
C PHE A 27 -8.54 -18.85 2.94
N LYS A 28 -9.08 -17.78 3.53
CA LYS A 28 -10.46 -17.38 3.27
C LYS A 28 -10.49 -16.62 1.95
N PRO A 29 -11.43 -16.95 1.04
CA PRO A 29 -11.70 -16.13 -0.12
C PRO A 29 -11.87 -14.68 0.34
N PHE A 30 -11.08 -13.78 -0.25
CA PHE A 30 -11.18 -12.36 0.03
C PHE A 30 -11.77 -11.68 -1.18
N SER A 31 -12.75 -10.82 -0.96
CA SER A 31 -13.32 -10.00 -2.01
C SER A 31 -12.70 -8.61 -1.94
N LEU A 32 -12.09 -8.18 -3.06
CA LEU A 32 -11.70 -6.78 -3.24
C LEU A 32 -12.91 -5.86 -3.14
N ASP A 33 -14.07 -6.30 -3.63
CA ASP A 33 -15.30 -5.52 -3.59
C ASP A 33 -15.78 -5.30 -2.16
N GLU A 34 -15.66 -6.30 -1.27
CA GLU A 34 -16.01 -6.14 0.14
C GLU A 34 -15.10 -5.10 0.83
N LEU A 35 -13.80 -5.13 0.53
CA LEU A 35 -12.84 -4.15 1.04
C LEU A 35 -13.18 -2.73 0.55
N ILE A 36 -13.50 -2.61 -0.75
CA ILE A 36 -13.91 -1.35 -1.38
C ILE A 36 -15.17 -0.81 -0.72
N GLU A 37 -16.18 -1.65 -0.55
CA GLU A 37 -17.48 -1.26 0.02
C GLU A 37 -17.34 -0.86 1.48
N ARG A 38 -16.51 -1.56 2.26
CA ARG A 38 -16.18 -1.14 3.62
C ARG A 38 -15.49 0.22 3.65
N ALA A 39 -14.51 0.43 2.76
CA ALA A 39 -13.78 1.70 2.66
C ALA A 39 -14.61 2.89 2.11
N ARG A 40 -15.74 2.60 1.46
CA ARG A 40 -16.74 3.60 1.05
C ARG A 40 -17.67 4.00 2.20
N LYS A 41 -18.06 3.03 3.03
CA LYS A 41 -18.97 3.23 4.17
C LYS A 41 -18.28 3.90 5.35
N GLU A 42 -17.01 3.59 5.59
CA GLU A 42 -16.22 4.17 6.67
C GLU A 42 -15.40 5.38 6.18
N LYS A 43 -15.54 6.53 6.85
CA LYS A 43 -14.61 7.66 6.67
C LYS A 43 -13.37 7.44 7.53
N TYR A 44 -12.23 7.20 6.88
CA TYR A 44 -10.94 7.16 7.55
C TYR A 44 -10.29 8.54 7.59
N THR A 45 -9.81 8.93 8.76
CA THR A 45 -8.92 10.09 8.92
C THR A 45 -7.49 9.65 8.66
N ALA A 46 -6.77 10.38 7.78
CA ALA A 46 -5.37 10.10 7.56
C ALA A 46 -4.57 10.30 8.86
N PRO A 47 -3.63 9.40 9.21
CA PRO A 47 -2.73 9.64 10.32
C PRO A 47 -1.87 10.88 10.05
N GLU A 48 -1.28 11.47 11.10
CA GLU A 48 -0.46 12.68 10.99
C GLU A 48 0.65 12.54 9.93
N SER A 49 1.29 11.38 9.86
CA SER A 49 2.36 11.10 8.90
C SER A 49 1.92 11.05 7.44
N ALA A 50 0.62 10.85 7.18
CA ALA A 50 0.03 10.79 5.83
C ALA A 50 -0.90 11.98 5.56
N SER A 51 -1.05 12.90 6.52
CA SER A 51 -1.86 14.10 6.36
C SER A 51 -1.16 15.11 5.44
N PRO A 52 -1.89 15.83 4.57
CA PRO A 52 -1.31 16.85 3.72
C PRO A 52 -0.66 17.96 4.55
N GLY A 53 0.66 18.04 4.57
CA GLY A 53 1.40 19.07 5.32
C GLY A 53 1.45 20.44 4.64
N GLY A 54 1.02 20.55 3.37
CA GLY A 54 0.99 21.80 2.58
C GLY A 54 2.37 22.38 2.21
N LYS A 55 3.46 21.73 2.61
CA LYS A 55 4.85 22.22 2.43
C LYS A 55 5.59 21.54 1.28
N GLU A 56 5.04 20.45 0.75
CA GLU A 56 5.68 19.65 -0.30
C GLU A 56 5.45 20.27 -1.68
N LYS A 57 6.48 20.28 -2.51
CA LYS A 57 6.35 20.70 -3.91
C LYS A 57 5.68 19.60 -4.72
N MET A 58 4.72 19.98 -5.56
CA MET A 58 4.04 19.05 -6.47
C MET A 58 5.02 18.22 -7.31
N SER A 59 6.11 18.82 -7.80
CA SER A 59 7.15 18.13 -8.56
C SER A 59 7.80 16.98 -7.78
N ASP A 60 8.01 17.20 -6.48
CA ASP A 60 8.72 16.27 -5.61
C ASP A 60 7.78 15.10 -5.25
N SER A 61 6.50 15.40 -4.99
CA SER A 61 5.46 14.36 -4.81
C SER A 61 5.28 13.50 -6.06
N LEU A 62 5.24 14.11 -7.27
CA LEU A 62 5.16 13.37 -8.53
C LEU A 62 6.39 12.50 -8.78
N ALA A 63 7.59 12.99 -8.44
CA ALA A 63 8.81 12.21 -8.53
C ALA A 63 8.77 10.99 -7.57
N GLN A 64 8.31 11.18 -6.34
CA GLN A 64 8.15 10.09 -5.36
C GLN A 64 7.12 9.06 -5.81
N LEU A 65 5.99 9.47 -6.39
CA LEU A 65 4.99 8.54 -6.93
C LEU A 65 5.55 7.68 -8.05
N ARG A 66 6.32 8.28 -8.98
CA ARG A 66 6.98 7.55 -10.07
C ARG A 66 8.01 6.55 -9.55
N TRP A 67 8.83 6.98 -8.59
CA TRP A 67 9.83 6.11 -7.96
C TRP A 67 9.16 4.93 -7.24
N SER A 68 8.14 5.19 -6.42
CA SER A 68 7.38 4.14 -5.72
C SER A 68 6.81 3.10 -6.69
N ARG A 69 6.27 3.54 -7.84
CA ARG A 69 5.77 2.62 -8.87
C ARG A 69 6.87 1.79 -9.53
N GLN A 70 8.04 2.37 -9.78
CA GLN A 70 9.19 1.63 -10.31
C GLN A 70 9.66 0.55 -9.32
N GLU A 71 9.73 0.88 -8.03
CA GLU A 71 10.08 -0.09 -6.99
C GLU A 71 9.07 -1.24 -6.93
N LEU A 72 7.77 -0.95 -6.96
CA LEU A 72 6.74 -1.99 -7.00
C LEU A 72 6.91 -2.94 -8.19
N HIS A 73 7.19 -2.41 -9.39
CA HIS A 73 7.46 -3.23 -10.59
C HIS A 73 8.74 -4.05 -10.46
N SER A 74 9.76 -3.51 -9.79
CA SER A 74 11.03 -4.22 -9.58
C SER A 74 10.89 -5.49 -8.73
N LEU A 75 9.79 -5.61 -7.95
CA LEU A 75 9.49 -6.82 -7.17
C LEU A 75 9.05 -8.00 -8.04
N LYS A 76 8.58 -7.76 -9.27
CA LYS A 76 7.97 -8.79 -10.13
C LYS A 76 8.79 -10.09 -10.23
N PRO A 77 10.10 -10.07 -10.55
CA PRO A 77 10.86 -11.32 -10.67
C PRO A 77 10.93 -12.13 -9.36
N ARG A 78 10.89 -11.46 -8.20
CA ARG A 78 10.88 -12.12 -6.89
C ARG A 78 9.52 -12.73 -6.59
N VAL A 79 8.46 -11.97 -6.87
CA VAL A 79 7.07 -12.39 -6.65
C VAL A 79 6.71 -13.60 -7.51
N GLU A 80 7.16 -13.63 -8.77
CA GLU A 80 6.87 -14.73 -9.69
C GLU A 80 7.68 -16.01 -9.36
N ALA A 81 8.74 -15.90 -8.56
CA ALA A 81 9.63 -17.02 -8.23
C ALA A 81 9.23 -17.81 -6.97
N MET A 82 8.26 -17.34 -6.18
CA MET A 82 7.91 -17.95 -4.89
C MET A 82 6.42 -17.82 -4.56
N ASP A 83 5.87 -18.77 -3.80
CA ASP A 83 4.53 -18.61 -3.24
C ASP A 83 4.57 -17.69 -2.01
N LEU A 84 3.92 -16.53 -2.14
CA LEU A 84 3.82 -15.52 -1.08
C LEU A 84 2.48 -15.54 -0.34
N SER A 85 1.67 -16.58 -0.53
CA SER A 85 0.35 -16.74 0.12
C SER A 85 0.41 -16.67 1.65
N ASN A 86 1.51 -17.16 2.25
CA ASN A 86 1.75 -17.17 3.70
C ASN A 86 2.53 -15.93 4.20
N VAL A 87 3.01 -15.06 3.30
CA VAL A 87 3.69 -13.83 3.70
C VAL A 87 2.63 -12.79 4.03
N THR A 88 2.52 -12.44 5.31
CA THR A 88 1.47 -11.56 5.82
C THR A 88 2.05 -10.32 6.47
N TYR A 89 1.31 -9.21 6.37
CA TYR A 89 1.61 -7.97 7.05
C TYR A 89 0.33 -7.25 7.45
N ARG A 90 0.31 -6.61 8.63
CA ARG A 90 -0.89 -5.99 9.19
C ARG A 90 -1.18 -4.64 8.53
N HIS A 91 -2.35 -4.51 7.89
CA HIS A 91 -2.91 -3.23 7.47
C HIS A 91 -3.55 -2.50 8.66
N PRO A 92 -3.34 -1.17 8.83
CA PRO A 92 -3.87 -0.42 9.96
C PRO A 92 -5.39 -0.48 10.16
N ALA A 93 -6.16 -0.51 9.06
CA ALA A 93 -7.63 -0.55 9.11
C ALA A 93 -8.23 -1.94 8.84
N PHE A 94 -7.52 -2.81 8.13
CA PHE A 94 -8.08 -4.06 7.59
C PHE A 94 -7.51 -5.31 8.26
N GLY A 95 -6.55 -5.15 9.17
CA GLY A 95 -5.93 -6.28 9.87
C GLY A 95 -4.93 -7.02 8.98
N PRO A 96 -4.62 -8.29 9.28
CA PRO A 96 -3.66 -9.07 8.51
C PRO A 96 -4.08 -9.23 7.06
N LEU A 97 -3.18 -8.87 6.14
CA LEU A 97 -3.33 -9.14 4.71
C LEU A 97 -2.10 -9.94 4.25
N ASN A 98 -2.31 -10.93 3.39
CA ASN A 98 -1.20 -11.59 2.70
C ASN A 98 -0.64 -10.72 1.57
N PHE A 99 0.47 -11.17 0.98
CA PHE A 99 1.15 -10.44 -0.09
C PHE A 99 0.23 -10.09 -1.26
N TYR A 100 -0.55 -11.04 -1.77
CA TYR A 100 -1.42 -10.83 -2.92
C TYR A 100 -2.59 -9.88 -2.59
N GLN A 101 -3.12 -9.95 -1.37
CA GLN A 101 -4.12 -9.02 -0.86
C GLN A 101 -3.57 -7.59 -0.77
N TRP A 102 -2.32 -7.43 -0.30
CA TRP A 102 -1.64 -6.14 -0.32
C TRP A 102 -1.44 -5.60 -1.74
N LEU A 103 -1.01 -6.45 -2.68
CA LEU A 103 -0.83 -6.05 -4.06
C LEU A 103 -2.14 -5.58 -4.70
N ALA A 104 -3.23 -6.31 -4.45
CA ALA A 104 -4.54 -5.93 -4.93
C ALA A 104 -5.09 -4.65 -4.25
N PHE A 105 -4.84 -4.49 -2.95
CA PHE A 105 -5.18 -3.27 -2.21
C PHE A 105 -4.50 -2.02 -2.80
N ILE A 106 -3.23 -2.10 -3.20
CA ILE A 106 -2.52 -0.97 -3.84
C ILE A 106 -3.30 -0.47 -5.05
N GLY A 107 -3.73 -1.36 -5.95
CA GLY A 107 -4.46 -0.97 -7.17
C GLY A 107 -5.78 -0.26 -6.85
N VAL A 108 -6.57 -0.82 -5.94
CA VAL A 108 -7.85 -0.23 -5.50
C VAL A 108 -7.65 1.12 -4.79
N HIS A 109 -6.60 1.24 -3.97
CA HIS A 109 -6.29 2.45 -3.23
C HIS A 109 -5.86 3.59 -4.16
N GLU A 110 -5.02 3.29 -5.15
CA GLU A 110 -4.63 4.24 -6.20
C GLU A 110 -5.84 4.71 -7.02
N GLU A 111 -6.72 3.79 -7.43
CA GLU A 111 -7.94 4.13 -8.18
C GLU A 111 -8.86 5.07 -7.37
N ARG A 112 -9.03 4.81 -6.07
CA ARG A 112 -9.82 5.69 -5.18
C ARG A 112 -9.24 7.10 -5.12
N HIS A 113 -7.92 7.23 -4.99
CA HIS A 113 -7.26 8.54 -4.96
C HIS A 113 -7.33 9.27 -6.30
N LEU A 114 -7.26 8.56 -7.42
CA LEU A 114 -7.48 9.15 -8.74
C LEU A 114 -8.87 9.82 -8.81
N ARG A 115 -9.92 9.11 -8.40
CA ARG A 115 -11.29 9.67 -8.37
C ARG A 115 -11.41 10.89 -7.44
N GLN A 116 -10.69 10.89 -6.32
CA GLN A 116 -10.67 12.06 -5.41
C GLN A 116 -9.99 13.27 -6.05
N ILE A 117 -8.88 13.06 -6.77
CA ILE A 117 -8.17 14.12 -7.50
C ILE A 117 -9.07 14.67 -8.61
N GLU A 118 -9.67 13.80 -9.41
CA GLU A 118 -10.61 14.19 -10.48
C GLU A 118 -11.78 15.01 -9.92
N SER A 119 -12.39 14.54 -8.83
CA SER A 119 -13.46 15.27 -8.15
C SER A 119 -13.02 16.66 -7.70
N ALA A 120 -11.81 16.78 -7.11
CA ALA A 120 -11.27 18.05 -6.65
C ALA A 120 -10.91 19.01 -7.79
N LEU A 121 -10.58 18.50 -8.98
CA LEU A 121 -10.31 19.31 -10.18
C LEU A 121 -11.59 19.76 -10.90
N SER A 122 -12.69 19.02 -10.72
CA SER A 122 -14.00 19.33 -11.31
C SER A 122 -14.90 20.22 -10.44
N SER A 123 -14.48 20.53 -9.21
CA SER A 123 -15.19 21.36 -8.23
C SER A 123 -14.73 22.80 -8.29
#